data_AF-A0A365Z0W6-F1
#
_entry.id   AF-A0A365Z0W6-F1
#
_cell.length_a   1.000
_cell.length_b   1.000
_cell.length_c   1.000
_cell.angle_alpha   90.00
_cell.angle_beta   90.00
_cell.angle_gamma   90.00
#
_symmetry.space_group_name_H-M   'P 1'
#
loop_
_entity.id
_entity.type
_entity.pdbx_description
1 polymer ?
#
loop_
_entity_poly.entity_id
_entity_poly.type
_entity_poly.pdbx_seq_one_letter_code
_entity_poly.pdbx_strand_id
1 'polypeptide(L)'
;MTGPAEQPALPSTTEDTASVPGWVEKSVNDIFAALPGAGSGAGSGAPLDALRDAYLDCLAGAGRGEDIDTEHDTCRQALLDQVTERKLLDTATTQALAQRLEALEADITANL
;
A
#
# COMPACT_ATOMS: atom_id res chain seq x y z
N MET A 1 -29.39 -45.30 25.51
CA MET A 1 -29.65 -44.70 24.19
C MET A 1 -28.96 -43.36 24.16
N THR A 2 -28.18 -43.13 23.13
CA THR A 2 -27.11 -42.13 22.99
C THR A 2 -27.64 -40.69 23.03
N GLY A 3 -26.91 -39.79 23.71
CA GLY A 3 -27.26 -38.39 23.91
C GLY A 3 -27.24 -37.54 22.62
N PRO A 4 -27.80 -36.31 22.66
CA PRO A 4 -27.89 -35.44 21.50
C PRO A 4 -26.51 -35.04 20.99
N ALA A 5 -26.33 -35.14 19.68
CA ALA A 5 -25.10 -34.80 18.98
C ALA A 5 -24.72 -33.34 19.24
N GLU A 6 -23.60 -33.14 19.94
CA GLU A 6 -22.89 -31.87 20.00
C GLU A 6 -22.42 -31.54 18.59
N GLN A 7 -23.06 -30.56 17.95
CA GLN A 7 -22.54 -29.96 16.72
C GLN A 7 -21.20 -29.28 17.06
N PRO A 8 -20.13 -29.50 16.29
CA PRO A 8 -18.89 -28.77 16.51
C PRO A 8 -19.15 -27.29 16.20
N ALA A 9 -19.17 -26.47 17.24
CA ALA A 9 -19.07 -25.05 17.10
C ALA A 9 -17.59 -24.68 16.95
N LEU A 10 -17.30 -23.93 15.87
CA LEU A 10 -16.23 -22.92 15.71
C LEU A 10 -14.83 -23.45 15.31
N PRO A 11 -14.03 -22.66 14.56
CA PRO A 11 -14.07 -21.19 14.50
C PRO A 11 -14.40 -20.60 13.13
N SER A 12 -15.19 -19.51 13.15
CA SER A 12 -15.08 -18.48 12.11
C SER A 12 -13.68 -17.89 12.21
N THR A 13 -12.76 -18.40 11.40
CA THR A 13 -11.52 -17.70 11.07
C THR A 13 -11.90 -16.54 10.15
N THR A 14 -12.42 -15.47 10.74
CA THR A 14 -12.08 -14.14 10.22
C THR A 14 -10.65 -13.91 10.70
N GLU A 15 -9.70 -14.67 10.16
CA GLU A 15 -8.33 -14.18 10.08
C GLU A 15 -8.44 -12.99 9.14
N ASP A 16 -8.72 -11.83 9.74
CA ASP A 16 -8.39 -10.52 9.22
C ASP A 16 -6.85 -10.51 9.10
N THR A 17 -6.36 -11.28 8.14
CA THR A 17 -5.00 -11.19 7.67
C THR A 17 -4.96 -9.79 7.11
N ALA A 18 -4.26 -8.89 7.80
CA ALA A 18 -4.05 -7.53 7.33
C ALA A 18 -3.85 -7.58 5.81
N SER A 19 -4.72 -6.91 5.07
CA SER A 19 -4.76 -6.99 3.61
C SER A 19 -3.38 -6.75 2.98
N VAL A 20 -2.54 -5.97 3.69
CA VAL A 20 -1.14 -5.74 3.39
C VAL A 20 -0.25 -6.23 4.55
N PRO A 21 0.83 -7.00 4.29
CA PRO A 21 1.79 -7.36 5.31
C PRO A 21 2.40 -6.12 5.99
N GLY A 22 2.65 -6.17 7.31
CA GLY A 22 3.24 -5.03 8.04
C GLY A 22 4.63 -4.59 7.56
N TRP A 23 5.33 -5.41 6.78
CA TRP A 23 6.58 -5.01 6.13
C TRP A 23 6.35 -4.04 4.96
N VAL A 24 5.19 -4.07 4.30
CA VAL A 24 4.86 -3.18 3.19
C VAL A 24 4.69 -1.74 3.68
N GLU A 25 3.97 -1.56 4.80
CA GLU A 25 3.84 -0.24 5.43
C GLU A 25 5.20 0.37 5.72
N LYS A 26 6.13 -0.44 6.26
CA LYS A 26 7.50 0.00 6.50
C LYS A 26 8.22 0.38 5.21
N SER A 27 8.15 -0.45 4.18
CA SER A 27 8.78 -0.20 2.88
C SER A 27 8.26 1.09 2.22
N VAL A 28 6.95 1.32 2.24
CA VAL A 28 6.35 2.56 1.71
C VAL A 28 6.83 3.77 2.51
N ASN A 29 6.82 3.69 3.83
CA ASN A 29 7.33 4.77 4.69
C ASN A 29 8.81 5.10 4.39
N ASP A 30 9.64 4.08 4.22
CA ASP A 30 11.06 4.24 3.91
C ASP A 30 11.26 4.87 2.50
N ILE A 31 10.43 4.50 1.51
CA ILE A 31 10.45 5.11 0.16
C ILE A 31 10.14 6.60 0.23
N PHE A 32 9.08 6.99 0.96
CA PHE A 32 8.66 8.39 1.08
C PHE A 32 9.61 9.22 1.94
N ALA A 33 10.20 8.63 2.99
CA ALA A 33 11.21 9.30 3.82
C ALA A 33 12.48 9.65 3.03
N ALA A 34 12.78 8.90 1.96
CA ALA A 34 13.92 9.15 1.07
C ALA A 34 13.65 10.24 0.01
N LEU A 35 12.45 10.82 -0.05
CA LEU A 35 12.12 11.87 -1.02
C LEU A 35 12.70 13.23 -0.61
N PRO A 36 13.20 14.03 -1.57
CA PRO A 36 13.63 15.38 -1.30
C PRO A 36 12.43 16.23 -0.84
N GLY A 37 12.57 16.91 0.31
CA GLY A 37 11.50 17.74 0.90
C GLY A 37 10.70 17.08 2.03
N ALA A 38 10.91 15.79 2.31
CA ALA A 38 10.31 15.09 3.44
C ALA A 38 10.80 15.58 4.83
N GLY A 39 11.90 16.35 4.88
CA GLY A 39 12.59 16.69 6.13
C GLY A 39 12.87 18.18 6.42
N SER A 40 12.41 19.14 5.61
CA SER A 40 12.87 20.53 5.76
C SER A 40 11.73 21.55 5.69
N GLY A 41 11.08 21.78 6.83
CA GLY A 41 10.28 22.98 7.09
C GLY A 41 8.78 22.79 6.98
N ALA A 42 8.07 23.22 8.03
CA ALA A 42 6.63 23.22 8.16
C ALA A 42 5.93 23.74 6.89
N GLY A 43 5.36 22.83 6.08
CA GLY A 43 4.55 23.21 4.92
C GLY A 43 4.57 22.23 3.74
N SER A 44 5.66 21.49 3.50
CA SER A 44 5.83 20.73 2.24
C SER A 44 5.65 19.20 2.36
N GLY A 45 5.77 18.61 3.56
CA GLY A 45 5.65 17.16 3.78
C GLY A 45 4.21 16.64 3.88
N ALA A 46 3.31 17.43 4.45
CA ALA A 46 1.90 17.05 4.67
C ALA A 46 1.15 16.53 3.42
N PRO A 47 1.28 17.11 2.21
CA PRO A 47 0.60 16.56 1.04
C PRO A 47 1.20 15.21 0.59
N LEU A 48 2.50 14.97 0.79
CA LEU A 48 3.13 13.69 0.45
C LEU A 48 2.78 12.61 1.48
N ASP A 49 2.72 12.95 2.77
CA ASP A 49 2.25 12.02 3.80
C ASP A 49 0.80 11.59 3.58
N ALA A 50 -0.10 12.53 3.24
CA ALA A 50 -1.49 12.20 2.93
C ALA A 50 -1.61 11.29 1.69
N LEU A 51 -0.76 11.50 0.68
CA LEU A 51 -0.73 10.65 -0.51
C LEU A 51 -0.12 9.27 -0.22
N ARG A 52 0.89 9.20 0.65
CA ARG A 52 1.43 7.93 1.15
C ARG A 52 0.36 7.12 1.85
N ASP A 53 -0.38 7.75 2.76
CA ASP A 53 -1.40 7.07 3.55
C ASP A 53 -2.56 6.62 2.63
N ALA A 54 -2.95 7.44 1.64
CA ALA A 54 -3.93 7.05 0.64
C ALA A 54 -3.46 5.88 -0.25
N TYR A 55 -2.17 5.83 -0.58
CA TYR A 55 -1.59 4.71 -1.32
C TYR A 55 -1.59 3.42 -0.49
N LEU A 56 -1.26 3.49 0.80
CA LEU A 56 -1.34 2.35 1.73
C LEU A 56 -2.78 1.84 1.89
N ASP A 57 -3.75 2.74 1.99
CA ASP A 57 -5.17 2.39 2.05
C ASP A 57 -5.63 1.71 0.74
N CYS A 58 -5.18 2.22 -0.41
CA CYS A 58 -5.44 1.61 -1.70
C CYS A 58 -4.86 0.19 -1.80
N LEU A 59 -3.60 -0.02 -1.38
CA LEU A 59 -2.99 -1.35 -1.31
C LEU A 59 -3.73 -2.28 -0.36
N ALA A 60 -4.27 -1.76 0.75
CA ALA A 60 -5.08 -2.55 1.69
C ALA A 60 -6.47 -2.90 1.13
N GLY A 61 -6.98 -2.08 0.22
CA GLY A 61 -8.22 -2.34 -0.52
C GLY A 61 -8.04 -3.24 -1.74
N ALA A 62 -6.85 -3.29 -2.33
CA ALA A 62 -6.49 -4.20 -3.40
C ALA A 62 -6.61 -5.65 -2.89
N GLY A 63 -7.54 -6.41 -3.47
CA GLY A 63 -7.81 -7.78 -3.05
C GLY A 63 -6.70 -8.72 -3.49
N ARG A 64 -6.62 -9.91 -2.89
CA ARG A 64 -5.70 -10.98 -3.33
C ARG A 64 -6.22 -11.75 -4.56
N GLY A 65 -6.90 -11.06 -5.46
CA GLY A 65 -7.50 -11.64 -6.66
C GLY A 65 -6.47 -11.94 -7.76
N GLU A 66 -6.94 -12.56 -8.84
CA GLU A 66 -6.11 -12.85 -10.03
C GLU A 66 -5.53 -11.58 -10.69
N ASP A 67 -6.09 -10.41 -10.39
CA ASP A 67 -5.71 -9.11 -10.97
C ASP A 67 -4.97 -8.18 -10.00
N ILE A 68 -4.37 -8.71 -8.91
CA ILE A 68 -3.69 -7.90 -7.88
C ILE A 68 -2.63 -6.95 -8.44
N ASP A 69 -1.88 -7.37 -9.47
CA ASP A 69 -0.90 -6.52 -10.14
C ASP A 69 -1.55 -5.30 -10.82
N THR A 70 -2.75 -5.47 -11.36
CA THR A 70 -3.51 -4.39 -12.00
C THR A 70 -4.08 -3.42 -10.96
N GLU A 71 -4.54 -3.94 -9.81
CA GLU A 71 -5.02 -3.12 -8.71
C GLU A 71 -3.89 -2.28 -8.09
N HIS A 72 -2.71 -2.88 -7.87
CA HIS A 72 -1.51 -2.18 -7.44
C HIS A 72 -1.09 -1.09 -8.43
N ASP A 73 -1.01 -1.42 -9.73
CA ASP A 73 -0.68 -0.43 -10.76
C ASP A 73 -1.66 0.75 -10.75
N THR A 74 -2.95 0.49 -10.56
CA THR A 74 -3.98 1.54 -10.44
C THR A 74 -3.72 2.43 -9.21
N CYS A 75 -3.40 1.84 -8.05
CA CYS A 75 -3.05 2.59 -6.84
C CYS A 75 -1.83 3.51 -7.06
N ARG A 76 -0.79 2.99 -7.72
CA ARG A 76 0.42 3.75 -8.04
C ARG A 76 0.17 4.85 -9.05
N GLN A 77 -0.60 4.60 -10.11
CA GLN A 77 -0.95 5.62 -11.09
C GLN A 77 -1.74 6.77 -10.43
N ALA A 78 -2.74 6.46 -9.62
CA ALA A 78 -3.52 7.47 -8.91
C ALA A 78 -2.65 8.35 -7.98
N LEU A 79 -1.67 7.74 -7.30
CA LEU A 79 -0.68 8.46 -6.50
C LEU A 79 0.19 9.39 -7.37
N LEU A 80 0.75 8.87 -8.47
CA LEU A 80 1.67 9.61 -9.34
C LEU A 80 0.96 10.76 -10.09
N ASP A 81 -0.31 10.58 -10.44
CA ASP A 81 -1.15 11.62 -11.00
C ASP A 81 -1.30 12.78 -10.01
N GLN A 82 -1.65 12.49 -8.75
CA GLN A 82 -1.75 13.51 -7.71
C GLN A 82 -0.41 14.23 -7.44
N VAL A 83 0.71 13.50 -7.45
CA VAL A 83 2.05 14.08 -7.31
C VAL A 83 2.34 15.06 -8.46
N THR A 84 1.98 14.67 -9.69
CA THR A 84 2.24 15.45 -10.90
C THR A 84 1.32 16.67 -11.00
N GLU A 85 0.02 16.50 -10.78
CA GLU A 85 -0.99 17.56 -10.81
C GLU A 85 -0.67 18.67 -9.79
N ARG A 86 -0.27 18.27 -8.59
CA ARG A 86 0.07 19.19 -7.49
C ARG A 86 1.52 19.69 -7.56
N LYS A 87 2.32 19.20 -8.53
CA LYS A 87 3.74 19.54 -8.71
C LYS A 87 4.55 19.36 -7.41
N LEU A 88 4.30 18.27 -6.69
CA LEU A 88 4.92 18.01 -5.39
C LEU A 88 6.40 17.61 -5.53
N LEU A 89 6.74 16.96 -6.65
CA LEU A 89 8.07 16.46 -6.96
C LEU A 89 8.44 16.90 -8.38
N ASP A 90 9.74 17.03 -8.66
CA ASP A 90 10.20 17.20 -10.04
C ASP A 90 10.05 15.90 -10.84
N THR A 91 10.16 15.98 -12.17
CA THR A 91 9.98 14.83 -13.06
C THR A 91 10.94 13.68 -12.74
N ALA A 92 12.21 13.96 -12.44
CA ALA A 92 13.19 12.90 -12.17
C ALA A 92 12.89 12.21 -10.83
N THR A 93 12.51 12.98 -9.81
CA THR A 93 12.11 12.42 -8.51
C THR A 93 10.79 11.63 -8.61
N THR A 94 9.84 12.10 -9.41
CA THR A 94 8.56 11.39 -9.66
C THR A 94 8.80 10.06 -10.36
N GLN A 95 9.70 10.02 -11.36
CA GLN A 95 10.11 8.78 -12.03
C GLN A 95 10.82 7.82 -11.07
N ALA A 96 11.70 8.33 -10.21
CA ALA A 96 12.39 7.50 -9.21
C ALA A 96 11.41 6.92 -8.18
N LEU A 97 10.40 7.69 -7.76
CA LEU A 97 9.32 7.22 -6.90
C LEU A 97 8.52 6.10 -7.60
N ALA A 98 8.10 6.32 -8.85
CA ALA A 98 7.35 5.35 -9.63
C ALA A 98 8.06 3.99 -9.73
N GLN A 99 9.36 4.00 -10.01
CA GLN A 99 10.18 2.79 -10.12
C GLN A 99 10.36 2.06 -8.78
N ARG A 100 10.47 2.80 -7.67
CA ARG A 100 10.57 2.19 -6.33
C ARG A 100 9.26 1.54 -5.90
N LEU A 101 8.13 2.18 -6.20
CA LEU A 101 6.82 1.62 -5.91
C LEU A 101 6.54 0.38 -6.76
N GLU A 102 6.90 0.40 -8.05
CA GLU A 102 6.80 -0.79 -8.93
C GLU A 102 7.56 -1.99 -8.36
N ALA A 103 8.80 -1.75 -7.93
CA ALA A 103 9.64 -2.79 -7.36
C ALA A 103 9.06 -3.34 -6.04
N LEU A 104 8.46 -2.47 -5.23
CA LEU A 104 7.75 -2.88 -4.02
C LEU A 104 6.52 -3.72 -4.36
N GLU A 105 5.70 -3.31 -5.32
CA GLU A 105 4.51 -4.05 -5.76
C GLU A 105 4.87 -5.44 -6.28
N ALA A 106 5.93 -5.54 -7.09
CA ALA A 106 6.45 -6.82 -7.54
C ALA A 106 6.93 -7.70 -6.37
N ASP A 107 7.57 -7.12 -5.35
CA ASP A 107 7.97 -7.84 -4.14
C ASP A 107 6.76 -8.29 -3.32
N ILE A 108 5.70 -7.46 -3.24
CA ILE A 108 4.43 -7.86 -2.61
C ILE A 108 3.89 -9.10 -3.32
N THR A 109 3.67 -9.03 -4.63
CA THR A 109 3.11 -10.14 -5.43
C THR A 109 3.98 -11.40 -5.33
N ALA A 110 5.30 -11.26 -5.27
CA ALA A 110 6.23 -12.40 -5.12
C ALA A 110 6.18 -13.07 -3.73
N ASN A 111 5.71 -12.35 -2.70
CA ASN A 111 5.62 -12.83 -1.32
C ASN A 111 4.18 -13.13 -0.86
N LEU A 112 3.20 -13.13 -1.78
CA LEU A 112 1.83 -13.61 -1.54
C LEU A 112 1.75 -15.14 -1.56
#